data_AF-A0A8J5MTN9-F1
#
_entry.id   AF-A0A8J5MTN9-F1
#
_cell.length_a   1.000
_cell.length_b   1.000
_cell.length_c   1.000
_cell.angle_alpha   90.00
_cell.angle_beta   90.00
_cell.angle_gamma   90.00
#
_symmetry.space_group_name_H-M   'P 1'
#
loop_
_entity.id
_entity.type
_entity.pdbx_description
1 polymer ?
#
loop_
_entity_poly.entity_id
_entity_poly.type
_entity_poly.pdbx_seq_one_letter_code
_entity_poly.pdbx_strand_id
1 'polypeptide(L)'
;MVKTNWWLCWGAAYRDGSSEDAGDWLEGSGWVEALVQAEIATPGSADSFLRAAHITHTKRAHQITAAALYILQKRAYNHFCLREVDHTEYLPKFNAWCKKREEDTPLFQYWATGLELELLKTRKVFSSILIDQAHEHNNTCIKGDEGDVGLTNNPSAQCVIEELGNPFEEESLDLVALHTKEIASPSAAETVRNAKSIGQDQFQTFTRERLMEGTKPADAILHRNKLKVFSASISNKGSKGKEQLASLKHDASLFSQLYIGCQKRDGNPEEFFCHENQARTPALSDGGNICLCMKSDLLACLGDLSVAQTEAPPATSVVLDGVAVLQMLKPAAAKNFEEYAQEVLIPYMSTKLQTASRLDLVFDRHIADSLKCTARAKRGQGVRKCVVGSATIPRNWQNFLRVDSNKTELFKFLFDKEDKQLVITDGQAVLSKPVLPDLASIAPCNHEEADSHMLQHTSHAAQYGHHKILIQTVDTDVVVLAVSVVQGMHQEGELWLAFGTGKSFRYLAAHEMAAFLGPEKARALPIFHALTGCDTVSIFSGHGKKDCLDNMGCLPRSDRDTAEAFCCIKSHTRGCHAHHREVRYPPV
;
A
#
# COMPACT_ATOMS: atom_id res chain seq x y z
N MET A 1 33.96 -27.52 16.92
CA MET A 1 34.25 -26.77 15.68
C MET A 1 33.36 -25.53 15.66
N VAL A 2 33.93 -24.37 15.98
CA VAL A 2 33.19 -23.09 16.07
C VAL A 2 33.43 -22.33 14.76
N LYS A 3 32.37 -22.18 13.94
CA LYS A 3 32.41 -21.42 12.68
C LYS A 3 32.37 -19.92 13.01
N THR A 4 33.37 -19.15 12.59
CA THR A 4 33.59 -17.75 12.96
C THR A 4 33.48 -16.78 11.78
N ASN A 5 32.92 -15.59 12.07
CA ASN A 5 32.61 -14.47 11.18
C ASN A 5 33.70 -13.38 11.25
N TRP A 6 34.26 -12.98 10.10
CA TRP A 6 35.30 -11.93 9.97
C TRP A 6 35.21 -11.23 8.60
N TRP A 7 34.22 -10.36 8.30
CA TRP A 7 34.02 -10.01 6.88
C TRP A 7 33.73 -8.56 6.47
N LEU A 8 33.32 -7.65 7.35
CA LEU A 8 33.10 -6.24 6.93
C LEU A 8 34.35 -5.36 7.03
N CYS A 9 35.46 -5.86 7.59
CA CYS A 9 36.73 -5.10 7.68
C CYS A 9 38.00 -5.88 7.28
N TRP A 10 37.94 -7.20 7.07
CA TRP A 10 39.12 -8.00 6.73
C TRP A 10 38.81 -9.11 5.71
N GLY A 11 39.27 -8.95 4.47
CA GLY A 11 39.05 -9.91 3.39
C GLY A 11 39.99 -11.13 3.39
N ALA A 12 40.39 -11.69 4.54
CA ALA A 12 41.46 -12.71 4.55
C ALA A 12 41.37 -13.88 5.55
N ALA A 13 40.38 -14.01 6.43
CA ALA A 13 40.36 -15.12 7.38
C ALA A 13 38.97 -15.75 7.55
N TYR A 14 38.87 -17.06 7.27
CA TYR A 14 37.73 -17.97 7.50
C TYR A 14 36.62 -18.10 6.44
N ARG A 15 36.86 -19.06 5.55
CA ARG A 15 36.10 -19.41 4.34
C ARG A 15 34.71 -20.02 4.56
N ASP A 16 34.38 -20.49 5.76
CA ASP A 16 33.17 -21.33 6.01
C ASP A 16 32.00 -20.59 6.68
N GLY A 17 32.22 -19.41 7.26
CA GLY A 17 31.16 -18.65 7.94
C GLY A 17 30.32 -17.76 7.00
N SER A 18 30.88 -17.40 5.84
CA SER A 18 30.39 -16.29 5.02
C SER A 18 29.53 -16.70 3.82
N SER A 19 29.40 -18.01 3.53
CA SER A 19 28.59 -18.53 2.42
C SER A 19 27.08 -18.43 2.70
N GLU A 20 26.68 -18.65 3.95
CA GLU A 20 25.30 -18.42 4.41
C GLU A 20 24.93 -16.93 4.33
N ASP A 21 25.87 -16.01 4.63
CA ASP A 21 25.58 -14.56 4.66
C ASP A 21 25.32 -13.95 3.27
N ALA A 22 25.99 -14.43 2.22
CA ALA A 22 25.72 -13.99 0.84
C ALA A 22 24.36 -14.53 0.34
N GLY A 23 24.04 -15.78 0.72
CA GLY A 23 22.73 -16.36 0.47
C GLY A 23 21.61 -15.63 1.19
N ASP A 24 21.78 -15.34 2.48
CA ASP A 24 20.84 -14.57 3.29
C ASP A 24 20.66 -13.15 2.75
N TRP A 25 21.73 -12.52 2.23
CA TRP A 25 21.66 -11.20 1.58
C TRP A 25 20.82 -11.24 0.30
N LEU A 26 21.00 -12.28 -0.53
CA LEU A 26 20.29 -12.47 -1.81
C LEU A 26 18.91 -13.14 -1.65
N GLU A 27 18.53 -13.59 -0.46
CA GLU A 27 17.26 -14.26 -0.20
C GLU A 27 16.06 -13.32 -0.46
N GLY A 28 15.10 -13.79 -1.26
CA GLY A 28 13.90 -13.02 -1.62
C GLY A 28 14.13 -11.91 -2.66
N SER A 29 15.34 -11.75 -3.17
CA SER A 29 15.69 -10.74 -4.19
C SER A 29 15.18 -11.05 -5.60
N GLY A 30 14.67 -12.27 -5.84
CA GLY A 30 14.34 -12.75 -7.18
C GLY A 30 15.53 -13.33 -7.96
N TRP A 31 16.74 -13.36 -7.37
CA TRP A 31 17.94 -13.91 -8.03
C TRP A 31 17.83 -15.41 -8.28
N VAL A 32 17.29 -16.18 -7.32
CA VAL A 32 17.10 -17.63 -7.45
C VAL A 32 16.18 -17.96 -8.62
N GLU A 33 15.07 -17.25 -8.69
CA GLU A 33 14.07 -17.41 -9.74
C GLU A 33 14.63 -17.04 -11.11
N ALA A 34 15.49 -16.00 -11.19
CA ALA A 34 16.19 -15.64 -12.41
C ALA A 34 17.17 -16.74 -12.87
N LEU A 35 17.91 -17.37 -11.95
CA LEU A 35 18.80 -18.50 -12.28
C LEU A 35 18.02 -19.73 -12.77
N VAL A 36 16.84 -19.99 -12.19
CA VAL A 36 15.95 -21.08 -12.59
C VAL A 36 15.35 -20.80 -13.98
N GLN A 37 14.85 -19.59 -14.22
CA GLN A 37 14.29 -19.19 -15.51
C GLN A 37 15.33 -19.18 -16.63
N ALA A 38 16.59 -18.93 -16.29
CA ALA A 38 17.73 -19.02 -17.22
C ALA A 38 18.24 -20.44 -17.47
N GLU A 39 17.59 -21.46 -16.90
CA GLU A 39 17.96 -22.88 -16.97
C GLU A 39 19.38 -23.19 -16.43
N ILE A 40 19.92 -22.32 -15.59
CA ILE A 40 21.26 -22.48 -15.00
C ILE A 40 21.24 -23.51 -13.88
N ALA A 41 20.11 -23.62 -13.18
CA ALA A 41 19.92 -24.53 -12.06
C ALA A 41 18.45 -24.90 -11.88
N THR A 42 18.17 -26.11 -11.40
CA THR A 42 16.81 -26.47 -10.95
C THR A 42 16.44 -25.70 -9.66
N PRO A 43 15.15 -25.51 -9.34
CA PRO A 43 14.73 -24.75 -8.14
C PRO A 43 15.39 -25.23 -6.84
N GLY A 44 15.50 -26.55 -6.65
CA GLY A 44 16.15 -27.13 -5.47
C GLY A 44 17.66 -26.92 -5.46
N SER A 45 18.31 -26.97 -6.62
CA SER A 45 19.75 -26.70 -6.75
C SER A 45 20.05 -25.20 -6.55
N ALA A 46 19.24 -24.30 -7.09
CA ALA A 46 19.41 -22.86 -6.97
C ALA A 46 19.27 -22.36 -5.51
N ASP A 47 18.28 -22.84 -4.76
CA ASP A 47 18.15 -22.54 -3.32
C ASP A 47 19.31 -23.15 -2.50
N SER A 48 19.74 -24.37 -2.86
CA SER A 48 20.89 -25.03 -2.22
C SER A 48 22.21 -24.30 -2.44
N PHE A 49 22.35 -23.57 -3.55
CA PHE A 49 23.53 -22.78 -3.89
C PHE A 49 23.66 -21.55 -2.99
N LEU A 50 22.57 -20.86 -2.70
CA LEU A 50 22.57 -19.71 -1.78
C LEU A 50 22.70 -20.14 -0.32
N ARG A 51 22.05 -21.24 0.10
CA ARG A 51 22.14 -21.74 1.48
C ARG A 51 23.44 -22.49 1.79
N ALA A 52 24.36 -22.56 0.84
CA ALA A 52 25.67 -23.21 0.97
C ALA A 52 25.60 -24.67 1.44
N ALA A 53 24.57 -25.41 1.01
CA ALA A 53 24.33 -26.78 1.47
C ALA A 53 25.38 -27.79 0.95
N HIS A 54 26.10 -27.48 -0.14
CA HIS A 54 27.08 -28.39 -0.74
C HIS A 54 28.31 -27.66 -1.32
N ILE A 55 29.47 -27.80 -0.66
CA ILE A 55 30.70 -27.00 -0.86
C ILE A 55 31.14 -26.86 -2.33
N THR A 56 31.15 -27.96 -3.11
CA THR A 56 31.66 -27.96 -4.49
C THR A 56 30.72 -27.26 -5.48
N HIS A 57 29.41 -27.44 -5.33
CA HIS A 57 28.41 -26.84 -6.22
C HIS A 57 28.19 -25.36 -5.90
N THR A 58 28.22 -25.00 -4.61
CA THR A 58 28.16 -23.61 -4.13
C THR A 58 29.29 -22.75 -4.70
N LYS A 59 30.51 -23.29 -4.86
CA LYS A 59 31.64 -22.54 -5.44
C LYS A 59 31.40 -22.10 -6.89
N ARG A 60 30.85 -22.99 -7.73
CA ARG A 60 30.53 -22.70 -9.14
C ARG A 60 29.41 -21.66 -9.24
N ALA A 61 28.41 -21.76 -8.37
CA ALA A 61 27.29 -20.80 -8.33
C ALA A 61 27.71 -19.39 -7.91
N HIS A 62 28.61 -19.25 -6.94
CA HIS A 62 29.18 -17.95 -6.55
C HIS A 62 29.98 -17.30 -7.69
N GLN A 63 30.76 -18.09 -8.45
CA GLN A 63 31.49 -17.58 -9.62
C GLN A 63 30.55 -17.09 -10.72
N ILE A 64 29.48 -17.84 -11.00
CA ILE A 64 28.45 -17.45 -11.97
C ILE A 64 27.75 -16.17 -11.51
N THR A 65 27.39 -16.09 -10.23
CA THR A 65 26.71 -14.92 -9.65
C THR A 65 27.60 -13.67 -9.73
N ALA A 66 28.87 -13.77 -9.33
CA ALA A 66 29.83 -12.67 -9.44
C ALA A 66 30.01 -12.20 -10.89
N ALA A 67 30.17 -13.13 -11.83
CA ALA A 67 30.35 -12.81 -13.24
C ALA A 67 29.11 -12.12 -13.83
N ALA A 68 27.92 -12.65 -13.54
CA ALA A 68 26.66 -12.10 -14.02
C ALA A 68 26.43 -10.66 -13.50
N LEU A 69 26.59 -10.44 -12.19
CA LEU A 69 26.44 -9.10 -11.59
C LEU A 69 27.45 -8.09 -12.15
N TYR A 70 28.71 -8.49 -12.36
CA TYR A 70 29.72 -7.61 -12.94
C TYR A 70 29.41 -7.24 -14.40
N ILE A 71 28.94 -8.20 -15.19
CA ILE A 71 28.55 -7.96 -16.59
C ILE A 71 27.37 -7.00 -16.66
N LEU A 72 26.34 -7.21 -15.84
CA LEU A 72 25.17 -6.33 -15.77
C LEU A 72 25.56 -4.90 -15.36
N GLN A 73 26.46 -4.77 -14.38
CA GLN A 73 27.01 -3.47 -13.97
C GLN A 73 27.80 -2.79 -15.11
N LYS A 74 28.57 -3.56 -15.90
CA LYS A 74 29.28 -3.05 -17.08
C LYS A 74 28.35 -2.62 -18.20
N ARG A 75 27.28 -3.36 -18.46
CA ARG A 75 26.27 -2.99 -19.47
C ARG A 75 25.53 -1.71 -19.09
N ALA A 76 25.14 -1.59 -17.82
CA ALA A 76 24.53 -0.36 -17.31
C ALA A 76 25.44 0.86 -17.50
N TYR A 77 26.75 0.71 -17.23
CA TYR A 77 27.73 1.76 -17.50
C TYR A 77 27.85 2.10 -18.99
N ASN A 78 27.87 1.10 -19.87
CA ASN A 78 27.94 1.35 -21.31
C ASN A 78 26.68 2.08 -21.80
N HIS A 79 25.50 1.71 -21.31
CA HIS A 79 24.24 2.40 -21.63
C HIS A 79 24.24 3.84 -21.13
N PHE A 80 24.73 4.08 -19.90
CA PHE A 80 24.96 5.43 -19.37
C PHE A 80 25.90 6.25 -20.28
N CYS A 81 27.03 5.66 -20.69
CA CYS A 81 27.96 6.33 -21.59
C CYS A 81 27.28 6.70 -22.91
N LEU A 82 26.52 5.78 -23.52
CA LEU A 82 25.81 6.04 -24.78
C LEU A 82 24.77 7.16 -24.66
N ARG A 83 24.10 7.32 -23.50
CA ARG A 83 23.14 8.41 -23.26
C ARG A 83 23.79 9.78 -23.03
N GLU A 84 24.95 9.81 -22.37
CA GLU A 84 25.61 11.04 -21.93
C GLU A 84 26.64 11.59 -22.91
N VAL A 85 27.02 10.83 -23.94
CA VAL A 85 27.95 11.26 -25.02
C VAL A 85 27.46 12.51 -25.74
N ASP A 86 26.15 12.77 -25.77
CA ASP A 86 25.57 13.98 -26.39
C ASP A 86 25.58 15.22 -25.48
N HIS A 87 25.92 15.09 -24.18
CA HIS A 87 25.73 16.15 -23.19
C HIS A 87 26.97 16.53 -22.38
N THR A 88 28.03 15.71 -22.33
CA THR A 88 29.22 16.01 -21.51
C THR A 88 30.56 15.66 -22.18
N GLU A 89 31.56 16.54 -22.02
CA GLU A 89 32.91 16.38 -22.59
C GLU A 89 33.80 15.44 -21.75
N TYR A 90 33.33 14.98 -20.57
CA TYR A 90 34.09 14.10 -19.67
C TYR A 90 33.21 13.08 -18.95
N LEU A 91 33.26 11.82 -19.42
CA LEU A 91 32.57 10.70 -18.77
C LEU A 91 33.36 10.22 -17.53
N PRO A 92 32.70 9.99 -16.38
CA PRO A 92 33.35 9.43 -15.20
C PRO A 92 33.85 8.02 -15.47
N LYS A 93 35.05 7.67 -15.00
CA LYS A 93 35.58 6.29 -15.08
C LYS A 93 34.63 5.32 -14.38
N PHE A 94 34.51 4.09 -14.90
CA PHE A 94 33.64 3.02 -14.37
C PHE A 94 33.57 2.94 -12.84
N ASN A 95 34.71 2.87 -12.15
CA ASN A 95 34.73 2.75 -10.68
C ASN A 95 34.19 4.01 -9.97
N ALA A 96 34.42 5.20 -10.53
CA ALA A 96 33.90 6.44 -9.98
C ALA A 96 32.38 6.55 -10.22
N TRP A 97 31.92 6.10 -11.38
CA TRP A 97 30.49 5.98 -11.70
C TRP A 97 29.78 5.00 -10.76
N CYS A 98 30.34 3.80 -10.53
CA CYS A 98 29.76 2.83 -9.60
C CYS A 98 29.64 3.39 -8.18
N LYS A 99 30.68 4.06 -7.67
CA LYS A 99 30.65 4.69 -6.34
C LYS A 99 29.54 5.71 -6.21
N LYS A 100 29.39 6.59 -7.21
CA LYS A 100 28.32 7.59 -7.22
C LYS A 100 26.94 6.91 -7.23
N ARG A 101 26.75 5.88 -8.05
CA ARG A 101 25.48 5.13 -8.11
C ARG A 101 25.17 4.38 -6.82
N GLU A 102 26.17 3.86 -6.11
CA GLU A 102 25.99 3.26 -4.77
C GLU A 102 25.48 4.28 -3.74
N GLU A 103 25.82 5.56 -3.87
CA GLU A 103 25.35 6.64 -2.99
C GLU A 103 23.92 7.09 -3.37
N ASP A 104 23.68 7.23 -4.67
CA ASP A 104 22.43 7.76 -5.22
C ASP A 104 21.27 6.75 -5.09
N THR A 105 21.53 5.45 -5.32
CA THR A 105 20.48 4.43 -5.51
C THR A 105 20.63 3.25 -4.54
N PRO A 106 19.69 3.02 -3.61
CA PRO A 106 19.72 1.88 -2.70
C PRO A 106 19.73 0.52 -3.42
N LEU A 107 19.02 0.39 -4.54
CA LEU A 107 19.03 -0.83 -5.34
C LEU A 107 20.41 -1.12 -5.94
N PHE A 108 21.09 -0.10 -6.47
CA PHE A 108 22.46 -0.24 -6.96
C PHE A 108 23.40 -0.66 -5.82
N GLN A 109 23.29 -0.01 -4.65
CA GLN A 109 24.07 -0.35 -3.46
C GLN A 109 23.84 -1.81 -3.02
N TYR A 110 22.61 -2.29 -3.05
CA TYR A 110 22.25 -3.66 -2.68
C TYR A 110 22.96 -4.70 -3.57
N TRP A 111 22.88 -4.55 -4.90
CA TRP A 111 23.48 -5.47 -5.85
C TRP A 111 25.02 -5.33 -5.92
N ALA A 112 25.56 -4.12 -5.75
CA ALA A 112 27.00 -3.90 -5.63
C ALA A 112 27.57 -4.56 -4.37
N THR A 113 26.86 -4.45 -3.24
CA THR A 113 27.23 -5.15 -1.99
C THR A 113 27.16 -6.66 -2.18
N GLY A 114 26.13 -7.17 -2.87
CA GLY A 114 26.05 -8.59 -3.26
C GLY A 114 27.27 -9.03 -4.08
N LEU A 115 27.65 -8.26 -5.11
CA LEU A 115 28.84 -8.52 -5.92
C LEU A 115 30.13 -8.51 -5.09
N GLU A 116 30.30 -7.54 -4.18
CA GLU A 116 31.46 -7.49 -3.28
C GLU A 116 31.53 -8.74 -2.38
N LEU A 117 30.39 -9.16 -1.81
CA LEU A 117 30.29 -10.37 -0.97
C LEU A 117 30.66 -11.65 -1.75
N GLU A 118 30.23 -11.73 -3.00
CA GLU A 118 30.52 -12.83 -3.92
C GLU A 118 32.01 -12.85 -4.34
N LEU A 119 32.61 -11.69 -4.63
CA LEU A 119 34.02 -11.57 -4.99
C LEU A 119 34.96 -11.89 -3.82
N LEU A 120 34.56 -11.61 -2.59
CA LEU A 120 35.31 -12.01 -1.39
C LEU A 120 35.41 -13.53 -1.25
N LYS A 121 34.46 -14.30 -1.80
CA LYS A 121 34.48 -15.78 -1.79
C LYS A 121 35.45 -16.40 -2.78
N THR A 122 35.67 -15.76 -3.92
CA THR A 122 36.46 -16.32 -5.03
C THR A 122 37.97 -16.19 -4.83
N ARG A 123 38.43 -15.41 -3.83
CA ARG A 123 39.85 -15.19 -3.52
C ARG A 123 40.52 -16.40 -2.82
N LYS A 124 41.00 -17.37 -3.60
CA LYS A 124 42.23 -18.14 -3.29
C LYS A 124 43.22 -17.88 -4.43
N VAL A 125 44.32 -17.18 -4.14
CA VAL A 125 45.50 -16.87 -4.99
C VAL A 125 45.21 -16.79 -6.49
N PHE A 126 44.49 -15.76 -6.93
CA PHE A 126 44.89 -15.05 -8.15
C PHE A 126 45.80 -13.94 -7.66
N SER A 127 47.11 -14.18 -7.67
CA SER A 127 48.08 -13.09 -7.57
C SER A 127 47.81 -12.13 -8.73
N SER A 128 47.37 -10.91 -8.42
CA SER A 128 47.48 -9.73 -9.29
C SER A 128 47.10 -9.91 -10.76
N ILE A 129 45.92 -10.48 -11.04
CA ILE A 129 45.41 -10.61 -12.40
C ILE A 129 44.13 -9.77 -12.55
N LEU A 130 44.11 -8.87 -13.53
CA LEU A 130 42.95 -8.06 -13.91
C LEU A 130 41.81 -8.98 -14.37
N ILE A 131 40.56 -8.60 -14.09
CA ILE A 131 39.34 -9.40 -14.40
C ILE A 131 39.31 -9.91 -15.85
N ASP A 132 39.87 -9.14 -16.79
CA ASP A 132 39.96 -9.50 -18.21
C ASP A 132 40.75 -10.80 -18.45
N GLN A 133 41.81 -11.02 -17.67
CA GLN A 133 42.61 -12.25 -17.72
C GLN A 133 41.97 -13.40 -16.92
N ALA A 134 41.11 -13.13 -15.93
CA ALA A 134 40.33 -14.17 -15.26
C ALA A 134 39.23 -14.73 -16.19
N HIS A 135 38.69 -13.88 -17.06
CA HIS A 135 37.80 -14.27 -18.15
C HIS A 135 38.51 -15.19 -19.17
N GLU A 136 39.78 -14.90 -19.47
CA GLU A 136 40.63 -15.67 -20.38
C GLU A 136 41.15 -16.98 -19.76
N HIS A 137 41.45 -17.00 -18.45
CA HIS A 137 41.89 -18.19 -17.70
C HIS A 137 40.75 -19.21 -17.51
N ASN A 138 39.52 -18.74 -17.28
CA ASN A 138 38.35 -19.61 -17.25
C ASN A 138 38.15 -20.34 -18.60
N ASN A 139 38.42 -19.69 -19.73
CA ASN A 139 38.33 -20.33 -21.04
C ASN A 139 39.45 -21.37 -21.28
N THR A 140 40.61 -21.26 -20.60
CA THR A 140 41.73 -22.21 -20.74
C THR A 140 41.62 -23.43 -19.82
N CYS A 141 41.05 -23.29 -18.61
CA CYS A 141 40.79 -24.41 -17.70
C CYS A 141 39.64 -25.34 -18.17
N ILE A 142 38.87 -24.95 -19.20
CA ILE A 142 37.70 -25.68 -19.73
C ILE A 142 38.08 -26.80 -20.73
N LYS A 143 39.36 -26.95 -21.13
CA LYS A 143 39.78 -28.02 -22.06
C LYS A 143 40.05 -29.40 -21.41
N GLY A 144 39.72 -29.57 -20.13
CA GLY A 144 40.19 -30.72 -19.34
C GLY A 144 39.22 -31.89 -19.16
N ASP A 145 37.91 -31.66 -19.02
CA ASP A 145 36.97 -32.73 -18.67
C ASP A 145 35.71 -32.66 -19.55
N GLU A 146 35.47 -33.74 -20.29
CA GLU A 146 34.29 -33.95 -21.13
C GLU A 146 33.04 -34.07 -20.24
N GLY A 147 32.23 -33.01 -20.22
CA GLY A 147 30.92 -33.03 -19.57
C GLY A 147 30.43 -31.62 -19.22
N ASP A 148 29.54 -31.13 -20.08
CA ASP A 148 28.74 -29.90 -19.93
C ASP A 148 29.35 -28.62 -20.53
N VAL A 149 28.70 -28.16 -21.59
CA VAL A 149 29.14 -27.10 -22.50
C VAL A 149 28.92 -25.71 -21.88
N GLY A 150 29.98 -24.89 -21.85
CA GLY A 150 29.93 -23.42 -21.99
C GLY A 150 29.01 -22.60 -21.06
N LEU A 151 29.53 -22.15 -19.90
CA LEU A 151 28.80 -21.26 -18.98
C LEU A 151 29.35 -19.82 -18.89
N THR A 152 30.53 -19.53 -19.45
CA THR A 152 31.00 -18.14 -19.64
C THR A 152 30.43 -17.49 -20.91
N ASN A 153 29.88 -18.31 -21.81
CA ASN A 153 29.24 -17.91 -23.07
C ASN A 153 27.74 -18.25 -23.11
N ASN A 154 27.07 -18.47 -21.97
CA ASN A 154 25.63 -18.75 -21.99
C ASN A 154 24.82 -17.43 -21.96
N PRO A 155 24.23 -16.99 -23.09
CA PRO A 155 23.41 -15.79 -23.15
C PRO A 155 22.09 -15.90 -22.37
N SER A 156 21.71 -17.08 -21.86
CA SER A 156 20.40 -17.30 -21.21
C SER A 156 20.21 -16.51 -19.91
N ALA A 157 21.19 -16.53 -19.00
CA ALA A 157 21.16 -15.78 -17.73
C ALA A 157 21.03 -14.28 -17.96
N GLN A 158 21.79 -13.79 -18.93
CA GLN A 158 21.91 -12.38 -19.25
C GLN A 158 20.64 -11.88 -19.94
N CYS A 159 20.14 -12.63 -20.94
CA CYS A 159 18.90 -12.32 -21.66
C CYS A 159 17.69 -12.32 -20.71
N VAL A 160 17.57 -13.33 -19.84
CA VAL A 160 16.48 -13.40 -18.86
C VAL A 160 16.54 -12.24 -17.86
N ILE A 161 17.73 -11.88 -17.37
CA ILE A 161 17.87 -10.76 -16.43
C ILE A 161 17.66 -9.40 -17.11
N GLU A 162 18.03 -9.25 -18.39
CA GLU A 162 17.74 -8.06 -19.19
C GLU A 162 16.24 -7.94 -19.52
N GLU A 163 15.56 -9.05 -19.82
CA GLU A 163 14.10 -9.11 -19.98
C GLU A 163 13.37 -8.77 -18.67
N LEU A 164 13.92 -9.20 -17.54
CA LEU A 164 13.43 -8.78 -16.23
C LEU A 164 13.82 -7.32 -15.93
N GLY A 165 14.75 -6.71 -16.64
CA GLY A 165 15.24 -5.35 -16.41
C GLY A 165 16.51 -5.32 -15.54
N ASN A 166 17.57 -4.71 -16.09
CA ASN A 166 18.88 -4.63 -15.45
C ASN A 166 18.82 -3.81 -14.14
N PRO A 167 19.09 -4.41 -12.96
CA PRO A 167 18.94 -3.72 -11.69
C PRO A 167 19.96 -2.58 -11.47
N PHE A 168 21.04 -2.53 -12.25
CA PHE A 168 22.02 -1.45 -12.21
C PHE A 168 21.62 -0.22 -13.06
N GLU A 169 20.53 -0.31 -13.82
CA GLU A 169 20.00 0.80 -14.64
C GLU A 169 18.88 1.57 -13.95
N GLU A 170 18.26 1.00 -12.92
CA GLU A 170 17.20 1.63 -12.14
C GLU A 170 17.68 2.95 -11.49
N GLU A 171 16.87 4.00 -11.62
CA GLU A 171 17.16 5.33 -11.08
C GLU A 171 16.28 5.69 -9.88
N SER A 172 15.26 4.89 -9.57
CA SER A 172 14.40 5.13 -8.41
C SER A 172 15.11 4.85 -7.08
N LEU A 173 14.63 5.48 -6.01
CA LEU A 173 15.07 5.20 -4.65
C LEU A 173 14.49 3.90 -4.07
N ASP A 174 13.67 3.21 -4.86
CA ASP A 174 12.94 2.01 -4.45
C ASP A 174 13.81 0.77 -4.56
N LEU A 175 13.71 -0.11 -3.55
CA LEU A 175 14.45 -1.38 -3.53
C LEU A 175 13.57 -2.48 -4.11
N VAL A 176 13.71 -2.77 -5.40
CA VAL A 176 12.82 -3.68 -6.15
C VAL A 176 13.44 -5.07 -6.31
N ALA A 177 12.69 -6.12 -6.00
CA ALA A 177 13.09 -7.51 -6.27
C ALA A 177 13.07 -7.81 -7.78
N LEU A 178 14.09 -8.51 -8.27
CA LEU A 178 14.38 -8.71 -9.69
C LEU A 178 13.25 -9.44 -10.43
N HIS A 179 12.78 -10.57 -9.89
CA HIS A 179 11.77 -11.42 -10.51
C HIS A 179 10.33 -10.98 -10.19
N THR A 180 10.02 -10.72 -8.92
CA THR A 180 8.64 -10.42 -8.49
C THR A 180 8.23 -8.97 -8.75
N LYS A 181 9.21 -8.07 -8.96
CA LYS A 181 9.02 -6.61 -9.01
C LYS A 181 8.34 -6.04 -7.77
N GLU A 182 8.50 -6.73 -6.64
CA GLU A 182 8.04 -6.27 -5.34
C GLU A 182 9.02 -5.25 -4.78
N ILE A 183 8.50 -4.12 -4.31
CA ILE A 183 9.32 -3.09 -3.65
C ILE A 183 9.41 -3.42 -2.17
N ALA A 184 10.63 -3.54 -1.65
CA ALA A 184 10.89 -3.77 -0.23
C ALA A 184 10.43 -2.58 0.62
N SER A 185 10.20 -2.82 1.91
CA SER A 185 9.79 -1.75 2.82
C SER A 185 10.83 -0.62 2.90
N PRO A 186 10.44 0.61 3.26
CA PRO A 186 11.40 1.71 3.46
C PRO A 186 12.51 1.35 4.46
N SER A 187 12.20 0.54 5.48
CA SER A 187 13.17 0.00 6.44
C SER A 187 14.21 -0.92 5.81
N ALA A 188 13.88 -1.61 4.71
CA ALA A 188 14.83 -2.43 3.97
C ALA A 188 15.84 -1.58 3.20
N ALA A 189 15.38 -0.48 2.57
CA ALA A 189 16.29 0.48 1.93
C ALA A 189 17.24 1.13 2.94
N GLU A 190 16.75 1.49 4.14
CA GLU A 190 17.60 1.97 5.24
C GLU A 190 18.59 0.89 5.72
N THR A 191 18.15 -0.37 5.81
CA THR A 191 19.01 -1.50 6.14
C THR A 191 20.16 -1.65 5.14
N VAL A 192 19.87 -1.50 3.84
CA VAL A 192 20.90 -1.54 2.79
C VAL A 192 21.87 -0.37 2.94
N ARG A 193 21.38 0.86 3.12
CA ARG A 193 22.23 2.05 3.31
C ARG A 193 23.18 1.89 4.49
N ASN A 194 22.68 1.34 5.61
CA ASN A 194 23.43 1.24 6.85
C ASN A 194 24.24 -0.06 6.99
N ALA A 195 24.09 -1.03 6.08
CA ALA A 195 24.72 -2.35 6.20
C ALA A 195 26.26 -2.28 6.41
N LYS A 196 26.94 -1.41 5.65
CA LYS A 196 28.39 -1.19 5.77
C LYS A 196 28.76 -0.58 7.14
N SER A 197 27.99 0.40 7.62
CA SER A 197 28.19 1.05 8.94
C SER A 197 27.96 0.06 10.09
N ILE A 198 26.89 -0.73 10.04
CA ILE A 198 26.57 -1.74 11.06
C ILE A 198 27.74 -2.74 11.19
N GLY A 199 28.34 -3.15 10.07
CA GLY A 199 29.54 -3.98 10.06
C GLY A 199 30.75 -3.32 10.69
N GLN A 200 30.99 -2.05 10.38
CA GLN A 200 32.11 -1.27 10.91
C GLN A 200 31.98 -1.09 12.43
N ASP A 201 30.80 -0.74 12.93
CA ASP A 201 30.55 -0.54 14.36
C ASP A 201 30.76 -1.83 15.15
N GLN A 202 30.37 -2.97 14.59
CA GLN A 202 30.62 -4.28 15.19
C GLN A 202 32.09 -4.64 15.19
N PHE A 203 32.82 -4.33 14.13
CA PHE A 203 34.26 -4.55 14.08
C PHE A 203 35.00 -3.67 15.11
N GLN A 204 34.63 -2.40 15.22
CA GLN A 204 35.20 -1.49 16.21
C GLN A 204 34.90 -1.96 17.64
N THR A 205 33.66 -2.40 17.88
CA THR A 205 33.25 -2.96 19.18
C THR A 205 34.03 -4.23 19.51
N PHE A 206 34.18 -5.15 18.56
CA PHE A 206 35.01 -6.35 18.74
C PHE A 206 36.46 -6.00 19.09
N THR A 207 37.06 -5.08 18.32
CA THR A 207 38.46 -4.68 18.48
C THR A 207 38.69 -4.06 19.87
N ARG A 208 37.79 -3.16 20.26
CA ARG A 208 37.80 -2.53 21.57
C ARG A 208 37.63 -3.55 22.70
N GLU A 209 36.55 -4.32 22.71
CA GLU A 209 36.22 -5.22 23.83
C GLU A 209 37.23 -6.37 23.99
N ARG A 210 37.84 -6.85 22.90
CA ARG A 210 38.67 -8.06 22.94
C ARG A 210 40.16 -7.82 22.78
N LEU A 211 40.55 -6.88 21.93
CA LEU A 211 41.95 -6.63 21.60
C LEU A 211 42.54 -5.45 22.38
N MET A 212 41.73 -4.45 22.72
CA MET A 212 42.20 -3.26 23.45
C MET A 212 41.93 -3.37 24.95
N GLU A 213 40.66 -3.55 25.34
CA GLU A 213 40.21 -3.48 26.73
C GLU A 213 40.23 -4.85 27.43
N GLY A 214 40.24 -5.95 26.68
CA GLY A 214 40.26 -7.31 27.21
C GLY A 214 39.03 -7.66 28.07
N THR A 215 37.91 -6.96 27.89
CA THR A 215 36.67 -7.12 28.67
C THR A 215 35.91 -8.40 28.29
N LYS A 216 36.19 -8.98 27.12
CA LYS A 216 35.63 -10.26 26.68
C LYS A 216 36.72 -11.22 26.17
N PRO A 217 36.60 -12.53 26.44
CA PRO A 217 37.47 -13.55 25.86
C PRO A 217 37.45 -13.52 24.33
N ALA A 218 38.59 -13.83 23.70
CA ALA A 218 38.72 -13.87 22.25
C ALA A 218 37.77 -14.90 21.59
N ASP A 219 37.42 -15.97 22.29
CA ASP A 219 36.55 -17.07 21.87
C ASP A 219 35.06 -16.89 22.23
N ALA A 220 34.69 -15.80 22.92
CA ALA A 220 33.30 -15.54 23.26
C ALA A 220 32.41 -15.43 22.01
N ILE A 221 31.16 -15.89 22.09
CA ILE A 221 30.24 -15.93 20.95
C ILE A 221 30.00 -14.53 20.38
N LEU A 222 30.04 -14.41 19.05
CA LEU A 222 29.61 -13.22 18.31
C LEU A 222 28.27 -13.49 17.66
N HIS A 223 27.31 -12.59 17.88
CA HIS A 223 25.99 -12.68 17.27
C HIS A 223 26.03 -12.22 15.81
N ARG A 224 25.28 -12.91 14.94
CA ARG A 224 25.14 -12.57 13.51
C ARG A 224 24.23 -11.36 13.31
N ASN A 225 24.56 -10.52 12.35
CA ASN A 225 23.63 -9.53 11.83
C ASN A 225 22.61 -10.19 10.92
N LYS A 226 21.36 -10.25 11.38
CA LYS A 226 20.25 -10.72 10.56
C LYS A 226 19.69 -9.55 9.74
N LEU A 227 20.45 -9.10 8.74
CA LEU A 227 20.02 -8.04 7.82
C LEU A 227 19.07 -8.64 6.77
N LYS A 228 17.80 -8.80 7.14
CA LYS A 228 16.76 -9.28 6.23
C LYS A 228 16.24 -8.13 5.40
N VAL A 229 16.52 -8.15 4.10
CA VAL A 229 16.15 -7.08 3.17
C VAL A 229 14.76 -7.34 2.56
N PHE A 230 14.53 -8.51 1.96
CA PHE A 230 13.25 -8.86 1.33
C PHE A 230 12.34 -9.79 2.16
N SER A 231 12.78 -10.28 3.32
CA SER A 231 12.02 -11.22 4.16
C SER A 231 11.46 -10.58 5.45
N ALA A 232 10.41 -9.77 5.34
CA ALA A 232 9.67 -9.27 6.50
C ALA A 232 8.69 -10.33 7.04
N SER A 233 8.92 -10.79 8.27
CA SER A 233 8.01 -11.69 9.00
C SER A 233 6.77 -10.97 9.51
N ILE A 234 5.61 -11.57 9.25
CA ILE A 234 4.28 -11.23 9.78
C ILE A 234 4.33 -11.25 11.32
N SER A 235 4.23 -10.09 11.98
CA SER A 235 4.06 -10.03 13.44
C SER A 235 2.59 -10.25 13.81
N ASN A 236 2.27 -11.37 14.45
CA ASN A 236 0.93 -11.65 14.99
C ASN A 236 0.67 -10.80 16.26
N LYS A 237 -0.46 -10.07 16.30
CA LYS A 237 -0.92 -9.35 17.50
C LYS A 237 -1.55 -10.31 18.53
N GLY A 238 -1.42 -9.98 19.81
CA GLY A 238 -1.97 -10.75 20.94
C GLY A 238 -3.50 -10.85 20.97
N SER A 239 -4.03 -11.85 21.68
CA SER A 239 -5.45 -12.21 21.66
C SER A 239 -6.34 -11.29 22.52
N LYS A 240 -7.51 -10.91 21.97
CA LYS A 240 -8.53 -10.02 22.59
C LYS A 240 -8.98 -10.43 24.00
N GLY A 241 -8.94 -11.73 24.34
CA GLY A 241 -9.45 -12.24 25.62
C GLY A 241 -8.64 -11.83 26.85
N LYS A 242 -7.33 -11.55 26.72
CA LYS A 242 -6.50 -11.12 27.86
C LYS A 242 -6.78 -9.67 28.28
N GLU A 243 -7.17 -8.82 27.34
CA GLU A 243 -7.41 -7.39 27.59
C GLU A 243 -8.77 -7.16 28.27
N GLN A 244 -9.82 -7.87 27.83
CA GLN A 244 -11.14 -7.83 28.47
C GLN A 244 -11.11 -8.27 29.94
N LEU A 245 -10.35 -9.33 30.26
CA LEU A 245 -10.20 -9.81 31.64
C LEU A 245 -9.49 -8.79 32.55
N ALA A 246 -8.55 -8.02 32.01
CA ALA A 246 -7.87 -6.97 32.78
C ALA A 246 -8.81 -5.81 33.11
N SER A 247 -9.67 -5.41 32.15
CA SER A 247 -10.69 -4.38 32.36
C SER A 247 -11.70 -4.78 33.45
N LEU A 248 -12.25 -6.00 33.37
CA LEU A 248 -13.22 -6.49 34.35
C LEU A 248 -12.66 -6.55 35.77
N LYS A 249 -11.36 -6.87 35.92
CA LYS A 249 -10.68 -6.84 37.23
C LYS A 249 -10.54 -5.43 37.78
N HIS A 250 -10.30 -4.44 36.91
CA HIS A 250 -10.25 -3.04 37.31
C HIS A 250 -11.62 -2.54 37.76
N ASP A 251 -12.67 -2.81 36.98
CA ASP A 251 -14.05 -2.46 37.30
C ASP A 251 -14.50 -3.09 38.63
N ALA A 252 -14.23 -4.38 38.82
CA ALA A 252 -14.54 -5.07 40.08
C ALA A 252 -13.82 -4.44 41.29
N SER A 253 -12.58 -3.97 41.11
CA SER A 253 -11.84 -3.27 42.16
C SER A 253 -12.45 -1.91 42.48
N LEU A 254 -12.78 -1.14 41.44
CA LEU A 254 -13.37 0.19 41.57
C LEU A 254 -14.75 0.13 42.25
N PHE A 255 -15.62 -0.78 41.82
CA PHE A 255 -16.94 -0.96 42.43
C PHE A 255 -16.88 -1.46 43.86
N SER A 256 -15.91 -2.31 44.19
CA SER A 256 -15.66 -2.74 45.57
C SER A 256 -15.26 -1.55 46.47
N GLN A 257 -14.39 -0.67 45.97
CA GLN A 257 -13.99 0.53 46.68
C GLN A 257 -15.14 1.53 46.85
N LEU A 258 -15.95 1.72 45.79
CA LEU A 258 -17.17 2.53 45.86
C LEU A 258 -18.13 2.00 46.93
N TYR A 259 -18.41 0.70 46.92
CA TYR A 259 -19.31 0.06 47.88
C TYR A 259 -18.84 0.30 49.33
N ILE A 260 -17.53 0.15 49.60
CA ILE A 260 -16.95 0.43 50.91
C ILE A 260 -17.05 1.93 51.25
N GLY A 261 -16.88 2.82 50.27
CA GLY A 261 -17.03 4.26 50.41
C GLY A 261 -18.46 4.68 50.77
N CYS A 262 -19.45 4.16 50.05
CA CYS A 262 -20.88 4.38 50.30
C CYS A 262 -21.27 3.93 51.72
N GLN A 263 -20.76 2.80 52.20
CA GLN A 263 -21.04 2.29 53.54
C GLN A 263 -20.46 3.15 54.69
N LYS A 264 -19.39 3.91 54.43
CA LYS A 264 -18.67 4.67 55.48
C LYS A 264 -18.81 6.18 55.40
N ARG A 265 -19.20 6.74 54.25
CA ARG A 265 -19.14 8.18 53.96
C ARG A 265 -20.40 8.74 53.31
N ASP A 266 -21.50 7.99 53.30
CA ASP A 266 -22.77 8.41 52.68
C ASP A 266 -22.62 8.82 51.20
N GLY A 267 -21.75 8.09 50.49
CA GLY A 267 -21.47 8.36 49.07
C GLY A 267 -22.69 8.06 48.21
N ASN A 268 -23.10 9.01 47.37
CA ASN A 268 -24.23 8.87 46.47
C ASN A 268 -23.83 8.06 45.21
N PRO A 269 -24.39 6.84 45.01
CA PRO A 269 -24.11 6.06 43.80
C PRO A 269 -24.61 6.75 42.54
N GLU A 270 -25.73 7.48 42.59
CA GLU A 270 -26.29 8.18 41.43
C GLU A 270 -25.34 9.25 40.92
N GLU A 271 -24.80 10.09 41.82
CA GLU A 271 -23.79 11.09 41.50
C GLU A 271 -22.51 10.43 40.96
N PHE A 272 -22.05 9.34 41.57
CA PHE A 272 -20.90 8.60 41.07
C PHE A 272 -21.11 8.12 39.63
N PHE A 273 -22.24 7.50 39.32
CA PHE A 273 -22.56 6.99 37.98
C PHE A 273 -22.88 8.10 36.96
N CYS A 274 -23.11 9.34 37.38
CA CYS A 274 -23.19 10.49 36.48
C CYS A 274 -21.83 10.89 35.87
N HIS A 275 -20.71 10.44 36.46
CA HIS A 275 -19.37 10.75 35.99
C HIS A 275 -18.70 9.58 35.24
N GLU A 276 -17.73 9.90 34.40
CA GLU A 276 -16.97 8.90 33.66
C GLU A 276 -15.94 8.23 34.59
N ASN A 277 -16.27 7.02 35.04
CA ASN A 277 -15.49 6.28 36.05
C ASN A 277 -14.49 5.28 35.46
N GLN A 278 -14.45 5.16 34.12
CA GLN A 278 -13.52 4.30 33.42
C GLN A 278 -12.56 5.14 32.59
N ALA A 279 -11.33 4.64 32.38
CA ALA A 279 -10.35 5.31 31.53
C ALA A 279 -10.76 5.40 30.05
N ARG A 280 -11.86 4.71 29.67
CA ARG A 280 -12.39 4.59 28.32
C ARG A 280 -13.91 4.60 28.41
N THR A 281 -14.58 5.46 27.63
CA THR A 281 -16.04 5.63 27.70
C THR A 281 -16.77 4.36 27.23
N PRO A 282 -17.56 3.66 28.07
CA PRO A 282 -18.25 2.43 27.66
C PRO A 282 -19.35 2.67 26.63
N ALA A 283 -19.92 3.87 26.63
CA ALA A 283 -20.97 4.26 25.68
C ALA A 283 -20.45 4.39 24.24
N LEU A 284 -19.15 4.65 24.05
CA LEU A 284 -18.52 4.97 22.76
C LEU A 284 -17.28 4.11 22.45
N SER A 285 -16.94 3.15 23.30
CA SER A 285 -15.76 2.31 23.08
C SER A 285 -15.91 0.88 23.61
N ASP A 286 -15.41 -0.07 22.84
CA ASP A 286 -15.18 -1.45 23.25
C ASP A 286 -13.67 -1.62 23.54
N GLY A 287 -13.32 -1.47 24.81
CA GLY A 287 -11.93 -1.50 25.24
C GLY A 287 -11.07 -0.49 24.47
N GLY A 288 -11.55 0.75 24.29
CA GLY A 288 -10.77 1.83 23.67
C GLY A 288 -10.71 1.78 22.14
N ASN A 289 -11.37 0.80 21.53
CA ASN A 289 -11.68 0.81 20.11
C ASN A 289 -13.09 1.38 19.91
N ILE A 290 -13.32 2.06 18.79
CA ILE A 290 -14.65 2.50 18.38
C ILE A 290 -15.62 1.31 18.24
N CYS A 291 -16.85 1.47 18.72
CA CYS A 291 -17.91 0.50 18.49
C CYS A 291 -18.39 0.62 17.03
N LEU A 292 -18.27 -0.46 16.28
CA LEU A 292 -18.64 -0.52 14.86
C LEU A 292 -20.06 -1.06 14.70
N CYS A 293 -20.83 -0.49 13.77
CA CYS A 293 -22.10 -1.03 13.30
C CYS A 293 -22.01 -1.48 11.83
N MET A 294 -22.94 -2.32 11.36
CA MET A 294 -23.01 -2.62 9.94
C MET A 294 -23.63 -1.43 9.18
N LYS A 295 -22.82 -0.77 8.34
CA LYS A 295 -23.25 0.40 7.55
C LYS A 295 -24.55 0.13 6.76
N SER A 296 -24.69 -1.09 6.24
CA SER A 296 -25.84 -1.52 5.44
C SER A 296 -27.18 -1.51 6.16
N ASP A 297 -27.20 -1.47 7.50
CA ASP A 297 -28.45 -1.47 8.27
C ASP A 297 -29.29 -0.22 8.00
N LEU A 298 -28.64 0.90 7.66
CA LEU A 298 -29.35 2.11 7.24
C LEU A 298 -30.12 1.89 5.95
N LEU A 299 -29.57 1.12 5.00
CA LEU A 299 -30.22 0.83 3.73
C LEU A 299 -31.40 -0.11 3.87
N ALA A 300 -31.43 -0.97 4.90
CA ALA A 300 -32.63 -1.72 5.22
C ALA A 300 -33.76 -0.77 5.66
N CYS A 301 -33.42 0.26 6.43
CA CYS A 301 -34.39 1.26 6.89
C CYS A 301 -34.83 2.23 5.78
N LEU A 302 -33.92 2.59 4.87
CA LEU A 302 -34.20 3.45 3.72
C LEU A 302 -34.81 2.68 2.53
N GLY A 303 -34.63 1.36 2.49
CA GLY A 303 -35.11 0.49 1.41
C GLY A 303 -36.63 0.37 1.38
N ASP A 304 -37.31 0.60 2.50
CA ASP A 304 -38.77 0.71 2.56
C ASP A 304 -39.28 2.02 1.90
N LEU A 305 -38.39 2.97 1.57
CA LEU A 305 -38.73 4.30 1.04
C LEU A 305 -38.58 4.43 -0.47
N SER A 306 -37.99 3.44 -1.15
CA SER A 306 -37.81 3.42 -2.60
C SER A 306 -38.04 2.01 -3.13
N VAL A 307 -38.84 1.89 -4.19
CA VAL A 307 -38.99 0.62 -4.92
C VAL A 307 -37.68 0.37 -5.67
N ALA A 308 -36.89 -0.58 -5.18
CA ALA A 308 -35.68 -1.02 -5.86
C ALA A 308 -36.02 -1.47 -7.28
N GLN A 309 -35.38 -0.86 -8.28
CA GLN A 309 -35.61 -1.21 -9.68
C GLN A 309 -34.60 -2.28 -10.12
N THR A 310 -35.08 -3.23 -10.91
CA THR A 310 -34.25 -4.31 -11.49
C THR A 310 -33.65 -3.89 -12.84
N GLU A 311 -34.33 -3.00 -13.57
CA GLU A 311 -33.89 -2.50 -14.86
C GLU A 311 -32.98 -1.28 -14.71
N ALA A 312 -32.01 -1.15 -15.61
CA ALA A 312 -31.06 -0.05 -15.59
C ALA A 312 -31.75 1.25 -16.05
N PRO A 313 -31.69 2.33 -15.25
CA PRO A 313 -32.25 3.61 -15.66
C PRO A 313 -31.44 4.22 -16.82
N PRO A 314 -32.08 4.96 -17.73
CA PRO A 314 -31.37 5.69 -18.77
C PRO A 314 -30.50 6.77 -18.12
N ALA A 315 -29.20 6.76 -18.39
CA ALA A 315 -28.24 7.70 -17.82
C ALA A 315 -27.37 8.32 -18.91
N THR A 316 -27.25 9.64 -18.88
CA THR A 316 -26.41 10.42 -19.81
C THR A 316 -24.97 10.57 -19.31
N SER A 317 -24.77 10.44 -17.99
CA SER A 317 -23.47 10.45 -17.32
C SER A 317 -23.42 9.31 -16.30
N VAL A 318 -22.28 8.62 -16.25
CA VAL A 318 -22.03 7.53 -15.30
C VAL A 318 -20.80 7.88 -14.46
N VAL A 319 -20.93 7.78 -13.14
CA VAL A 319 -19.83 7.96 -12.19
C VAL A 319 -19.56 6.62 -11.51
N LEU A 320 -18.34 6.13 -11.60
CA LEU A 320 -17.92 4.83 -11.10
C LEU A 320 -17.01 5.00 -9.89
N ASP A 321 -17.35 4.29 -8.81
CA ASP A 321 -16.43 4.01 -7.71
C ASP A 321 -15.34 3.07 -8.21
N GLY A 322 -14.17 3.61 -8.53
CA GLY A 322 -13.20 2.87 -9.28
C GLY A 322 -12.57 1.72 -8.49
N VAL A 323 -12.45 1.82 -7.16
CA VAL A 323 -11.96 0.68 -6.34
C VAL A 323 -13.00 -0.43 -6.32
N ALA A 324 -14.28 -0.10 -6.19
CA ALA A 324 -15.35 -1.09 -6.26
C ALA A 324 -15.39 -1.80 -7.63
N VAL A 325 -15.18 -1.05 -8.72
CA VAL A 325 -15.10 -1.61 -10.08
C VAL A 325 -13.92 -2.56 -10.22
N LEU A 326 -12.73 -2.22 -9.72
CA LEU A 326 -11.56 -3.11 -9.76
C LEU A 326 -11.72 -4.38 -8.90
N GLN A 327 -12.51 -4.32 -7.83
CA GLN A 327 -12.84 -5.51 -7.02
C GLN A 327 -13.82 -6.43 -7.73
N MET A 328 -14.76 -5.85 -8.48
CA MET A 328 -15.74 -6.58 -9.29
C MET A 328 -15.08 -7.21 -10.53
N LEU A 329 -14.25 -6.45 -11.23
CA LEU A 329 -13.60 -6.83 -12.48
C LEU A 329 -12.21 -7.39 -12.23
N LYS A 330 -12.13 -8.55 -11.59
CA LYS A 330 -10.85 -9.20 -11.32
C LYS A 330 -10.17 -9.60 -12.64
N PRO A 331 -8.82 -9.58 -12.71
CA PRO A 331 -8.07 -9.87 -13.93
C PRO A 331 -8.18 -11.29 -14.49
N ALA A 332 -8.95 -12.19 -13.84
CA ALA A 332 -9.25 -13.54 -14.33
C ALA A 332 -8.02 -14.28 -14.86
N ALA A 333 -7.96 -14.58 -16.16
CA ALA A 333 -6.89 -15.33 -16.82
C ALA A 333 -5.78 -14.45 -17.43
N ALA A 334 -5.88 -13.12 -17.34
CA ALA A 334 -4.92 -12.20 -17.93
C ALA A 334 -3.53 -12.37 -17.31
N LYS A 335 -2.51 -12.47 -18.17
CA LYS A 335 -1.12 -12.71 -17.76
C LYS A 335 -0.44 -11.43 -17.29
N ASN A 336 -0.74 -10.31 -17.95
CA ASN A 336 -0.12 -9.01 -17.70
C ASN A 336 -1.16 -7.87 -17.69
N PHE A 337 -0.74 -6.66 -17.31
CA PHE A 337 -1.64 -5.51 -17.21
C PHE A 337 -2.17 -5.04 -18.57
N GLU A 338 -1.44 -5.23 -19.66
CA GLU A 338 -1.93 -4.91 -21.02
C GLU A 338 -3.14 -5.77 -21.40
N GLU A 339 -3.02 -7.09 -21.25
CA GLU A 339 -4.09 -8.06 -21.50
C GLU A 339 -5.30 -7.78 -20.59
N TYR A 340 -5.05 -7.49 -19.31
CA TYR A 340 -6.13 -7.12 -18.37
C TYR A 340 -6.88 -5.85 -18.80
N ALA A 341 -6.17 -4.82 -19.24
CA ALA A 341 -6.81 -3.60 -19.71
C ALA A 341 -7.65 -3.84 -20.97
N GLN A 342 -7.08 -4.53 -21.96
CA GLN A 342 -7.73 -4.76 -23.27
C GLN A 342 -8.90 -5.74 -23.20
N GLU A 343 -8.81 -6.79 -22.37
CA GLU A 343 -9.82 -7.86 -22.34
C GLU A 343 -10.92 -7.63 -21.30
N VAL A 344 -10.66 -6.84 -20.25
CA VAL A 344 -11.59 -6.69 -19.13
C VAL A 344 -12.05 -5.25 -18.92
N LEU A 345 -11.12 -4.33 -18.69
CA LEU A 345 -11.47 -2.98 -18.24
C LEU A 345 -11.98 -2.08 -19.38
N ILE A 346 -11.29 -2.04 -20.51
CA ILE A 346 -11.68 -1.24 -21.68
C ILE A 346 -13.04 -1.70 -22.24
N PRO A 347 -13.32 -3.01 -22.43
CA PRO A 347 -14.64 -3.46 -22.85
C PRO A 347 -15.75 -3.04 -21.89
N TYR A 348 -15.50 -3.14 -20.57
CA TYR A 348 -16.46 -2.73 -19.55
C TYR A 348 -16.78 -1.24 -19.62
N MET A 349 -15.76 -0.37 -19.69
CA MET A 349 -15.93 1.08 -19.83
C MET A 349 -16.66 1.41 -21.14
N SER A 350 -16.28 0.74 -22.23
CA SER A 350 -16.93 0.87 -23.53
C SER A 350 -18.41 0.53 -23.51
N THR A 351 -18.84 -0.50 -22.75
CA THR A 351 -20.27 -0.81 -22.59
C THR A 351 -21.02 0.32 -21.88
N LYS A 352 -20.41 0.97 -20.88
CA LYS A 352 -21.04 2.13 -20.20
C LYS A 352 -21.14 3.35 -21.12
N LEU A 353 -20.15 3.55 -21.97
CA LEU A 353 -20.10 4.65 -22.94
C LEU A 353 -20.98 4.41 -24.18
N GLN A 354 -21.61 3.24 -24.34
CA GLN A 354 -22.65 3.03 -25.36
C GLN A 354 -23.96 3.73 -25.00
N THR A 355 -24.25 3.85 -23.71
CA THR A 355 -25.50 4.44 -23.21
C THR A 355 -25.30 5.85 -22.66
N ALA A 356 -24.13 6.12 -22.07
CA ALA A 356 -23.78 7.41 -21.51
C ALA A 356 -22.78 8.17 -22.39
N SER A 357 -22.98 9.47 -22.52
CA SER A 357 -22.03 10.37 -23.19
C SER A 357 -20.78 10.66 -22.37
N ARG A 358 -20.83 10.47 -21.05
CA ARG A 358 -19.75 10.80 -20.12
C ARG A 358 -19.54 9.70 -19.09
N LEU A 359 -18.28 9.31 -18.87
CA LEU A 359 -17.87 8.36 -17.84
C LEU A 359 -16.82 8.98 -16.92
N ASP A 360 -17.07 8.94 -15.61
CA ASP A 360 -16.16 9.43 -14.58
C ASP A 360 -15.71 8.24 -13.73
N LEU A 361 -14.41 8.01 -13.63
CA LEU A 361 -13.81 6.98 -12.79
C LEU A 361 -13.12 7.65 -11.61
N VAL A 362 -13.71 7.52 -10.43
CA VAL A 362 -13.35 8.30 -9.25
C VAL A 362 -12.66 7.41 -8.21
N PHE A 363 -11.60 7.94 -7.61
CA PHE A 363 -10.76 7.22 -6.66
C PHE A 363 -10.45 8.04 -5.43
N ASP A 364 -10.08 7.35 -4.36
CA ASP A 364 -9.58 7.98 -3.16
C ASP A 364 -8.30 8.76 -3.46
N ARG A 365 -8.18 9.94 -2.85
CA ARG A 365 -6.89 10.60 -2.70
C ARG A 365 -6.17 10.01 -1.49
N HIS A 366 -4.86 9.85 -1.60
CA HIS A 366 -4.02 9.41 -0.49
C HIS A 366 -3.29 10.60 0.12
N ILE A 367 -3.55 10.89 1.39
CA ILE A 367 -2.87 11.93 2.16
C ILE A 367 -2.06 11.22 3.25
N ALA A 368 -0.76 11.50 3.31
CA ALA A 368 0.10 10.97 4.37
C ALA A 368 -0.39 11.47 5.74
N ASP A 369 -0.28 10.63 6.76
CA ASP A 369 -0.64 10.94 8.15
C ASP A 369 -2.12 11.29 8.41
N SER A 370 -3.03 10.90 7.51
CA SER A 370 -4.47 11.04 7.73
C SER A 370 -5.04 9.96 8.66
N LEU A 371 -6.22 10.24 9.25
CA LEU A 371 -7.00 9.23 10.00
C LEU A 371 -7.34 8.03 9.11
N LYS A 372 -7.62 8.26 7.83
CA LYS A 372 -7.94 7.21 6.85
C LYS A 372 -6.70 6.37 6.51
N CYS A 373 -5.52 6.98 6.37
CA CYS A 373 -4.25 6.27 6.22
C CYS A 373 -4.02 5.30 7.39
N THR A 374 -4.26 5.75 8.63
CA THR A 374 -4.16 4.89 9.82
C THR A 374 -5.18 3.75 9.79
N ALA A 375 -6.43 4.02 9.38
CA ALA A 375 -7.46 2.99 9.24
C ALA A 375 -7.09 1.97 8.15
N ARG A 376 -6.52 2.40 7.02
CA ARG A 376 -6.01 1.55 5.94
C ARG A 376 -4.85 0.67 6.42
N ALA A 377 -3.90 1.22 7.18
CA ALA A 377 -2.80 0.46 7.75
C ALA A 377 -3.27 -0.70 8.65
N LYS A 378 -4.41 -0.54 9.35
CA LYS A 378 -5.04 -1.62 10.13
C LYS A 378 -5.64 -2.75 9.27
N ARG A 379 -5.96 -2.50 7.99
CA ARG A 379 -6.56 -3.49 7.05
C ARG A 379 -5.54 -4.50 6.51
N GLY A 380 -4.26 -4.35 6.86
CA GLY A 380 -3.17 -5.26 6.50
C GLY A 380 -2.23 -4.65 5.47
N GLN A 381 -1.03 -5.21 5.36
CA GLN A 381 -0.03 -4.77 4.39
C GLN A 381 -0.36 -5.34 3.00
N GLY A 382 -0.18 -4.50 1.98
CA GLY A 382 -0.25 -4.89 0.58
C GLY A 382 1.14 -5.12 0.00
N VAL A 383 1.17 -5.52 -1.27
CA VAL A 383 2.41 -5.69 -2.03
C VAL A 383 2.47 -4.62 -3.09
N ARG A 384 3.51 -3.78 -3.03
CA ARG A 384 3.76 -2.74 -4.03
C ARG A 384 4.29 -3.39 -5.31
N LYS A 385 3.67 -3.09 -6.44
CA LYS A 385 4.01 -3.63 -7.76
C LYS A 385 3.87 -2.54 -8.82
N CYS A 386 4.93 -2.30 -9.57
CA CYS A 386 4.93 -1.34 -10.68
C CYS A 386 3.93 -1.77 -11.77
N VAL A 387 3.06 -0.85 -12.19
CA VAL A 387 2.04 -1.11 -13.22
C VAL A 387 2.53 -0.65 -14.59
N VAL A 388 3.08 -1.60 -15.34
CA VAL A 388 3.46 -1.44 -16.76
C VAL A 388 2.83 -2.57 -17.58
N GLY A 389 2.58 -2.34 -18.87
CA GLY A 389 1.82 -3.27 -19.71
C GLY A 389 2.38 -4.70 -19.73
N SER A 390 3.71 -4.86 -19.75
CA SER A 390 4.39 -6.16 -19.72
C SER A 390 4.46 -6.81 -18.33
N ALA A 391 4.20 -6.07 -17.25
CA ALA A 391 4.28 -6.61 -15.89
C ALA A 391 3.15 -7.60 -15.64
N THR A 392 3.50 -8.70 -14.97
CA THR A 392 2.56 -9.79 -14.68
C THR A 392 1.46 -9.34 -13.72
N ILE A 393 0.26 -9.91 -13.85
CA ILE A 393 -0.79 -9.69 -12.85
C ILE A 393 -0.40 -10.36 -11.52
N PRO A 394 -0.50 -9.67 -10.37
CA PRO A 394 -0.21 -10.27 -9.08
C PRO A 394 -1.22 -11.37 -8.72
N ARG A 395 -0.72 -12.52 -8.26
CA ARG A 395 -1.56 -13.68 -7.87
C ARG A 395 -2.58 -13.32 -6.79
N ASN A 396 -2.21 -12.46 -5.85
CA ASN A 396 -3.13 -11.95 -4.82
C ASN A 396 -3.56 -10.52 -5.15
N TRP A 397 -4.64 -10.42 -5.93
CA TRP A 397 -5.23 -9.14 -6.33
C TRP A 397 -5.62 -8.26 -5.13
N GLN A 398 -6.08 -8.87 -4.04
CA GLN A 398 -6.50 -8.11 -2.85
C GLN A 398 -5.32 -7.41 -2.18
N ASN A 399 -4.15 -8.05 -2.12
CA ASN A 399 -2.94 -7.42 -1.60
C ASN A 399 -2.42 -6.31 -2.51
N PHE A 400 -2.57 -6.45 -3.83
CA PHE A 400 -2.25 -5.40 -4.79
C PHE A 400 -3.13 -4.17 -4.58
N LEU A 401 -4.45 -4.36 -4.43
CA LEU A 401 -5.41 -3.30 -4.14
C LEU A 401 -5.32 -2.72 -2.71
N ARG A 402 -4.44 -3.23 -1.84
CA ARG A 402 -4.17 -2.60 -0.54
C ARG A 402 -3.13 -1.50 -0.61
N VAL A 403 -2.34 -1.44 -1.68
CA VAL A 403 -1.32 -0.41 -1.87
C VAL A 403 -1.90 0.70 -2.75
N ASP A 404 -1.87 1.92 -2.24
CA ASP A 404 -2.53 3.05 -2.90
C ASP A 404 -1.76 3.52 -4.15
N SER A 405 -0.43 3.45 -4.17
CA SER A 405 0.35 3.78 -5.37
C SER A 405 0.11 2.82 -6.54
N ASN A 406 -0.13 1.53 -6.28
CA ASN A 406 -0.50 0.56 -7.32
C ASN A 406 -1.79 0.97 -8.04
N LYS A 407 -2.76 1.44 -7.26
CA LYS A 407 -4.04 1.93 -7.78
C LYS A 407 -3.80 3.14 -8.67
N THR A 408 -3.09 4.15 -8.16
CA THR A 408 -2.78 5.37 -8.93
C THR A 408 -2.07 5.07 -10.24
N GLU A 409 -1.07 4.19 -10.26
CA GLU A 409 -0.39 3.80 -11.49
C GLU A 409 -1.31 3.05 -12.47
N LEU A 410 -2.13 2.13 -11.97
CA LEU A 410 -3.13 1.45 -12.79
C LEU A 410 -4.10 2.43 -13.42
N PHE A 411 -4.48 3.50 -12.73
CA PHE A 411 -5.40 4.52 -13.27
C PHE A 411 -4.76 5.31 -14.40
N LYS A 412 -3.50 5.72 -14.24
CA LYS A 412 -2.73 6.39 -15.30
C LYS A 412 -2.59 5.49 -16.52
N PHE A 413 -2.22 4.23 -16.28
CA PHE A 413 -2.11 3.23 -17.33
C PHE A 413 -3.43 3.06 -18.11
N LEU A 414 -4.57 3.02 -17.42
CA LEU A 414 -5.88 2.92 -18.08
C LEU A 414 -6.29 4.19 -18.82
N PHE A 415 -6.02 5.36 -18.23
CA PHE A 415 -6.31 6.65 -18.86
C PHE A 415 -5.61 6.78 -20.21
N ASP A 416 -4.35 6.36 -20.30
CA ASP A 416 -3.56 6.45 -21.52
C ASP A 416 -4.07 5.52 -22.64
N LYS A 417 -4.79 4.45 -22.30
CA LYS A 417 -5.25 3.42 -23.23
C LYS A 417 -6.69 3.60 -23.74
N GLU A 418 -7.48 4.48 -23.11
CA GLU A 418 -8.85 4.77 -23.52
C GLU A 418 -8.91 6.03 -24.39
N ASP A 419 -9.63 5.94 -25.53
CA ASP A 419 -9.75 6.99 -26.53
C ASP A 419 -11.09 7.76 -26.44
N LYS A 420 -12.02 7.30 -25.59
CA LYS A 420 -13.37 7.85 -25.44
C LYS A 420 -13.49 8.90 -24.32
N GLN A 421 -14.69 9.45 -24.16
CA GLN A 421 -15.00 10.48 -23.16
C GLN A 421 -14.87 9.95 -21.72
N LEU A 422 -13.68 10.08 -21.13
CA LEU A 422 -13.31 9.55 -19.81
C LEU A 422 -12.73 10.65 -18.92
N VAL A 423 -13.23 10.74 -17.69
CA VAL A 423 -12.74 11.64 -16.64
C VAL A 423 -12.19 10.79 -15.49
N ILE A 424 -10.97 11.05 -15.03
CA ILE A 424 -10.34 10.30 -13.94
C ILE A 424 -9.72 11.26 -12.93
N THR A 425 -9.86 10.94 -11.64
CA THR A 425 -9.12 11.61 -10.56
C THR A 425 -7.67 11.12 -10.50
N ASP A 426 -6.69 12.03 -10.54
CA ASP A 426 -5.26 11.74 -10.37
C ASP A 426 -4.66 12.60 -9.24
N GLY A 427 -4.72 12.09 -8.02
CA GLY A 427 -4.21 12.81 -6.84
C GLY A 427 -4.98 14.09 -6.59
N GLN A 428 -4.38 15.26 -6.87
CA GLN A 428 -5.05 16.56 -6.80
C GLN A 428 -5.61 17.02 -8.16
N ALA A 429 -5.20 16.40 -9.26
CA ALA A 429 -5.65 16.74 -10.59
C ALA A 429 -6.86 15.91 -11.00
N VAL A 430 -7.56 16.39 -12.03
CA VAL A 430 -8.56 15.60 -12.77
C VAL A 430 -8.12 15.57 -14.21
N LEU A 431 -7.94 14.36 -14.73
CA LEU A 431 -7.61 14.11 -16.13
C LEU A 431 -8.90 13.89 -16.90
N SER A 432 -9.01 14.46 -18.10
CA SER A 432 -10.17 14.24 -18.97
C SER A 432 -9.76 14.11 -20.43
N LYS A 433 -10.41 13.19 -21.13
CA LYS A 433 -10.36 13.01 -22.58
C LYS A 433 -11.80 13.03 -23.10
N PRO A 434 -12.17 13.84 -24.11
CA PRO A 434 -11.49 15.09 -24.45
C PRO A 434 -11.45 16.03 -23.22
N VAL A 435 -10.56 17.03 -23.27
CA VAL A 435 -10.41 18.01 -22.18
C VAL A 435 -11.74 18.70 -21.93
N LEU A 436 -12.25 18.62 -20.70
CA LEU A 436 -13.47 19.33 -20.32
C LEU A 436 -13.25 20.85 -20.27
N PRO A 437 -14.25 21.67 -20.62
CA PRO A 437 -14.07 23.12 -20.78
C PRO A 437 -13.68 23.85 -19.49
N ASP A 438 -14.18 23.38 -18.35
CA ASP A 438 -13.90 23.92 -17.04
C ASP A 438 -13.92 22.78 -16.02
N LEU A 439 -12.84 22.70 -15.23
CA LEU A 439 -12.63 21.68 -14.21
C LEU A 439 -12.62 22.30 -12.80
N ALA A 440 -12.83 23.60 -12.64
CA ALA A 440 -12.65 24.32 -11.38
C ALA A 440 -13.57 23.80 -10.25
N SER A 441 -14.69 23.17 -10.59
CA SER A 441 -15.62 22.58 -9.61
C SER A 441 -15.23 21.16 -9.16
N ILE A 442 -14.31 20.49 -9.87
CA ILE A 442 -13.82 19.13 -9.54
C ILE A 442 -12.30 19.05 -9.34
N ALA A 443 -11.56 20.11 -9.68
CA ALA A 443 -10.13 20.25 -9.48
C ALA A 443 -9.80 21.64 -8.87
N PRO A 444 -8.86 21.74 -7.91
CA PRO A 444 -8.08 20.64 -7.37
C PRO A 444 -8.91 19.72 -6.48
N CYS A 445 -8.64 18.42 -6.58
CA CYS A 445 -9.30 17.37 -5.83
C CYS A 445 -8.88 17.46 -4.35
N ASN A 446 -9.68 18.17 -3.56
CA ASN A 446 -9.36 18.55 -2.18
C ASN A 446 -9.89 17.58 -1.13
N HIS A 447 -10.88 16.74 -1.45
CA HIS A 447 -11.31 15.71 -0.51
C HIS A 447 -10.37 14.50 -0.54
N GLU A 448 -10.36 13.72 0.54
CA GLU A 448 -9.57 12.49 0.60
C GLU A 448 -10.34 11.28 0.05
N GLU A 449 -11.66 11.26 0.18
CA GLU A 449 -12.49 10.09 -0.05
C GLU A 449 -13.25 10.12 -1.38
N ALA A 450 -13.22 9.00 -2.10
CA ALA A 450 -13.87 8.82 -3.40
C ALA A 450 -15.39 9.08 -3.34
N ASP A 451 -16.04 8.72 -2.25
CA ASP A 451 -17.48 8.93 -2.06
C ASP A 451 -17.88 10.40 -2.24
N SER A 452 -17.19 11.31 -1.56
CA SER A 452 -17.42 12.74 -1.65
C SER A 452 -17.00 13.31 -3.01
N HIS A 453 -15.94 12.79 -3.63
CA HIS A 453 -15.53 13.15 -4.99
C HIS A 453 -16.59 12.77 -6.01
N MET A 454 -17.18 11.58 -5.90
CA MET A 454 -18.22 11.14 -6.83
C MET A 454 -19.40 12.11 -6.85
N LEU A 455 -19.73 12.71 -5.70
CA LEU A 455 -20.78 13.74 -5.62
C LEU A 455 -20.33 15.08 -6.23
N GLN A 456 -19.06 15.46 -6.14
CA GLN A 456 -18.52 16.62 -6.88
C GLN A 456 -18.60 16.40 -8.40
N HIS A 457 -18.19 15.22 -8.88
CA HIS A 457 -18.29 14.83 -10.28
C HIS A 457 -19.75 14.79 -10.76
N THR A 458 -20.66 14.30 -9.92
CA THR A 458 -22.11 14.32 -10.18
C THR A 458 -22.65 15.74 -10.30
N SER A 459 -22.29 16.63 -9.35
CA SER A 459 -22.70 18.04 -9.38
C SER A 459 -22.16 18.75 -10.62
N HIS A 460 -20.90 18.49 -10.97
CA HIS A 460 -20.31 19.01 -12.19
C HIS A 460 -21.08 18.52 -13.41
N ALA A 461 -21.30 17.21 -13.56
CA ALA A 461 -22.06 16.68 -14.69
C ALA A 461 -23.45 17.34 -14.80
N ALA A 462 -24.13 17.56 -13.68
CA ALA A 462 -25.42 18.26 -13.65
C ALA A 462 -25.33 19.73 -14.17
N GLN A 463 -24.27 20.45 -13.80
CA GLN A 463 -24.02 21.83 -14.27
C GLN A 463 -23.76 21.91 -15.78
N TYR A 464 -23.22 20.86 -16.39
CA TYR A 464 -22.96 20.79 -17.83
C TYR A 464 -24.03 19.99 -18.61
N GLY A 465 -25.28 20.01 -18.12
CA GLY A 465 -26.45 19.56 -18.90
C GLY A 465 -26.78 18.07 -18.80
N HIS A 466 -26.14 17.32 -17.89
CA HIS A 466 -26.54 15.94 -17.63
C HIS A 466 -27.67 15.90 -16.59
N HIS A 467 -28.89 15.62 -17.05
CA HIS A 467 -30.06 15.55 -16.17
C HIS A 467 -30.30 14.16 -15.58
N LYS A 468 -29.79 13.09 -16.21
CA LYS A 468 -29.89 11.72 -15.69
C LYS A 468 -28.49 11.17 -15.42
N ILE A 469 -28.14 11.02 -14.15
CA ILE A 469 -26.80 10.63 -13.70
C ILE A 469 -26.89 9.34 -12.89
N LEU A 470 -26.02 8.38 -13.21
CA LEU A 470 -25.92 7.10 -12.50
C LEU A 470 -24.59 7.00 -11.76
N ILE A 471 -24.63 6.83 -10.44
CA ILE A 471 -23.47 6.50 -9.62
C ILE A 471 -23.44 4.99 -9.38
N GLN A 472 -22.32 4.32 -9.65
CA GLN A 472 -22.15 2.91 -9.33
C GLN A 472 -21.19 2.74 -8.16
N THR A 473 -21.66 2.12 -7.08
CA THR A 473 -20.90 1.96 -5.84
C THR A 473 -21.41 0.79 -5.01
N VAL A 474 -20.61 0.36 -4.04
CA VAL A 474 -20.99 -0.59 -3.00
C VAL A 474 -21.01 0.06 -1.61
N ASP A 475 -20.60 1.33 -1.50
CA ASP A 475 -20.52 2.03 -0.22
C ASP A 475 -21.84 2.73 0.11
N THR A 476 -22.31 2.50 1.35
CA THR A 476 -23.54 3.12 1.85
C THR A 476 -23.37 4.61 2.07
N ASP A 477 -22.16 5.08 2.35
CA ASP A 477 -21.87 6.49 2.59
C ASP A 477 -22.21 7.34 1.35
N VAL A 478 -22.00 6.78 0.15
CA VAL A 478 -22.37 7.41 -1.12
C VAL A 478 -23.89 7.54 -1.27
N VAL A 479 -24.66 6.55 -0.84
CA VAL A 479 -26.14 6.61 -0.87
C VAL A 479 -26.64 7.72 0.04
N VAL A 480 -26.09 7.80 1.25
CA VAL A 480 -26.42 8.86 2.23
C VAL A 480 -26.10 10.24 1.67
N LEU A 481 -24.92 10.40 1.07
CA LEU A 481 -24.52 11.65 0.44
C LEU A 481 -25.40 12.00 -0.75
N ALA A 482 -25.69 11.06 -1.63
CA ALA A 482 -26.55 11.25 -2.81
C ALA A 482 -27.96 11.74 -2.43
N VAL A 483 -28.61 11.11 -1.45
CA VAL A 483 -29.92 11.54 -0.94
C VAL A 483 -29.86 12.95 -0.34
N SER A 484 -28.74 13.30 0.32
CA SER A 484 -28.57 14.64 0.89
C SER A 484 -28.33 15.73 -0.14
N VAL A 485 -27.64 15.45 -1.25
CA VAL A 485 -27.18 16.49 -2.20
C VAL A 485 -28.08 16.62 -3.42
N VAL A 486 -28.90 15.61 -3.74
CA VAL A 486 -29.78 15.63 -4.92
C VAL A 486 -30.74 16.83 -4.94
N GLN A 487 -31.07 17.40 -3.79
CA GLN A 487 -31.89 18.62 -3.66
C GLN A 487 -31.24 19.86 -4.27
N GLY A 488 -29.91 19.86 -4.45
CA GLY A 488 -29.17 20.93 -5.11
C GLY A 488 -29.13 20.80 -6.63
N MET A 489 -29.65 19.70 -7.20
CA MET A 489 -29.74 19.51 -8.64
C MET A 489 -30.98 20.24 -9.20
N HIS A 490 -31.00 20.46 -10.52
CA HIS A 490 -32.18 20.99 -11.21
C HIS A 490 -33.42 20.12 -10.95
N GLN A 491 -34.62 20.71 -10.96
CA GLN A 491 -35.89 20.00 -10.65
C GLN A 491 -36.17 18.80 -11.56
N GLU A 492 -35.64 18.78 -12.78
CA GLU A 492 -35.74 17.66 -13.73
C GLU A 492 -34.57 16.66 -13.62
N GLY A 493 -33.68 16.88 -12.65
CA GLY A 493 -32.49 16.06 -12.42
C GLY A 493 -32.83 14.76 -11.69
N GLU A 494 -32.50 13.63 -12.31
CA GLU A 494 -32.59 12.30 -11.73
C GLU A 494 -31.21 11.78 -11.35
N LEU A 495 -31.02 11.54 -10.05
CA LEU A 495 -29.85 10.86 -9.52
C LEU A 495 -30.18 9.41 -9.17
N TRP A 496 -29.48 8.49 -9.81
CA TRP A 496 -29.63 7.04 -9.66
C TRP A 496 -28.36 6.42 -9.06
N LEU A 497 -28.53 5.35 -8.28
CA LEU A 497 -27.45 4.58 -7.68
C LEU A 497 -27.55 3.12 -8.14
N ALA A 498 -26.57 2.63 -8.90
CA ALA A 498 -26.34 1.21 -9.12
C ALA A 498 -25.60 0.64 -7.90
N PHE A 499 -26.35 0.14 -6.93
CA PHE A 499 -25.84 -0.19 -5.60
C PHE A 499 -25.73 -1.69 -5.35
N GLY A 500 -24.61 -2.13 -4.78
CA GLY A 500 -24.39 -3.50 -4.33
C GLY A 500 -23.73 -4.40 -5.38
N THR A 501 -23.68 -5.71 -5.11
CA THR A 501 -23.09 -6.71 -6.02
C THR A 501 -23.90 -8.00 -6.06
N GLY A 502 -23.80 -8.75 -7.17
CA GLY A 502 -24.43 -10.06 -7.32
C GLY A 502 -25.92 -10.02 -7.02
N LYS A 503 -26.38 -10.88 -6.10
CA LYS A 503 -27.80 -10.98 -5.71
C LYS A 503 -28.34 -9.77 -4.95
N SER A 504 -27.46 -8.94 -4.40
CA SER A 504 -27.82 -7.72 -3.65
C SER A 504 -27.83 -6.47 -4.52
N PHE A 505 -27.46 -6.60 -5.79
CA PHE A 505 -27.41 -5.49 -6.74
C PHE A 505 -28.82 -4.96 -7.03
N ARG A 506 -28.99 -3.63 -6.99
CA ARG A 506 -30.26 -2.95 -7.24
C ARG A 506 -30.03 -1.50 -7.66
N TYR A 507 -30.99 -0.92 -8.37
CA TYR A 507 -31.01 0.50 -8.67
C TYR A 507 -31.86 1.25 -7.63
N LEU A 508 -31.29 2.31 -7.05
CA LEU A 508 -31.95 3.18 -6.08
C LEU A 508 -32.11 4.58 -6.67
N ALA A 509 -33.29 5.18 -6.49
CA ALA A 509 -33.59 6.54 -6.91
C ALA A 509 -33.35 7.52 -5.76
N ALA A 510 -32.17 8.16 -5.72
CA ALA A 510 -31.82 9.09 -4.64
C ALA A 510 -32.78 10.30 -4.57
N HIS A 511 -33.26 10.75 -5.74
CA HIS A 511 -34.22 11.85 -5.87
C HIS A 511 -35.60 11.49 -5.28
N GLU A 512 -36.10 10.27 -5.48
CA GLU A 512 -37.34 9.79 -4.86
C GLU A 512 -37.20 9.63 -3.35
N MET A 513 -36.09 9.06 -2.88
CA MET A 513 -35.79 8.92 -1.46
C MET A 513 -35.74 10.29 -0.76
N ALA A 514 -35.10 11.28 -1.39
CA ALA A 514 -35.04 12.64 -0.88
C ALA A 514 -36.42 13.32 -0.86
N ALA A 515 -37.23 13.11 -1.91
CA ALA A 515 -38.59 13.62 -1.96
C ALA A 515 -39.48 13.02 -0.86
N PHE A 516 -39.34 11.71 -0.59
CA PHE A 516 -40.07 11.03 0.46
C PHE A 516 -39.67 11.52 1.87
N LEU A 517 -38.37 11.66 2.13
CA LEU A 517 -37.86 12.13 3.42
C LEU A 517 -38.20 13.60 3.68
N GLY A 518 -38.35 14.39 2.61
CA GLY A 518 -38.49 15.83 2.67
C GLY A 518 -37.15 16.57 2.84
N PRO A 519 -37.13 17.89 2.57
CA PRO A 519 -35.91 18.67 2.42
C PRO A 519 -35.00 18.62 3.67
N GLU A 520 -35.59 18.83 4.84
CA GLU A 520 -34.86 18.92 6.11
C GLU A 520 -34.19 17.60 6.51
N LYS A 521 -34.93 16.48 6.43
CA LYS A 521 -34.42 15.16 6.84
C LYS A 521 -33.34 14.64 5.90
N ALA A 522 -33.54 14.79 4.59
CA ALA A 522 -32.52 14.40 3.62
C ALA A 522 -31.23 15.25 3.79
N ARG A 523 -31.33 16.54 4.11
CA ARG A 523 -30.16 17.38 4.42
C ARG A 523 -29.45 17.00 5.73
N ALA A 524 -30.20 16.49 6.72
CA ALA A 524 -29.68 16.04 8.01
C ALA A 524 -29.11 14.60 7.97
N LEU A 525 -29.42 13.82 6.93
CA LEU A 525 -29.07 12.41 6.82
C LEU A 525 -27.56 12.10 7.00
N PRO A 526 -26.61 12.91 6.48
CA PRO A 526 -25.18 12.65 6.72
C PRO A 526 -24.77 12.77 8.20
N ILE A 527 -25.36 13.72 8.91
CA ILE A 527 -25.08 13.94 10.34
C ILE A 527 -25.70 12.81 11.16
N PHE A 528 -26.92 12.42 10.83
CA PHE A 528 -27.55 11.25 11.42
C PHE A 528 -26.70 9.98 11.21
N HIS A 529 -26.21 9.76 9.99
CA HIS A 529 -25.36 8.62 9.68
C HIS A 529 -24.06 8.61 10.49
N ALA A 530 -23.43 9.78 10.67
CA ALA A 530 -22.25 9.92 11.52
C ALA A 530 -22.54 9.65 13.01
N LEU A 531 -23.62 10.22 13.56
CA LEU A 531 -23.98 10.07 14.99
C LEU A 531 -24.47 8.67 15.34
N THR A 532 -25.01 7.94 14.38
CA THR A 532 -25.46 6.55 14.55
C THR A 532 -24.37 5.53 14.19
N GLY A 533 -23.13 5.98 14.08
CA GLY A 533 -21.97 5.15 13.75
C GLY A 533 -21.66 5.13 12.25
N CYS A 534 -20.43 5.52 11.91
CA CYS A 534 -19.85 5.39 10.56
C CYS A 534 -18.40 4.89 10.67
N ASP A 535 -17.61 4.94 9.59
CA ASP A 535 -16.23 4.42 9.60
C ASP A 535 -15.30 5.10 10.62
N THR A 536 -15.60 6.34 11.00
CA THR A 536 -14.75 7.18 11.85
C THR A 536 -15.39 7.53 13.19
N VAL A 537 -16.66 7.21 13.40
CA VAL A 537 -17.43 7.57 14.60
C VAL A 537 -18.05 6.33 15.21
N SER A 538 -17.89 6.19 16.54
CA SER A 538 -18.50 5.07 17.28
C SER A 538 -20.02 5.19 17.27
N ILE A 539 -20.70 4.05 17.15
CA ILE A 539 -22.11 3.96 17.53
C ILE A 539 -22.23 4.07 19.06
N PHE A 540 -23.35 4.60 19.54
CA PHE A 540 -23.72 4.52 20.95
C PHE A 540 -24.02 3.06 21.31
N SER A 541 -23.36 2.56 22.35
CA SER A 541 -23.55 1.20 22.83
C SER A 541 -25.02 0.94 23.14
N GLY A 542 -25.59 -0.12 22.57
CA GLY A 542 -27.00 -0.50 22.74
C GLY A 542 -28.02 0.22 21.86
N HIS A 543 -27.61 1.18 21.02
CA HIS A 543 -28.52 1.92 20.14
C HIS A 543 -28.17 1.71 18.66
N GLY A 544 -28.96 0.91 17.95
CA GLY A 544 -28.77 0.63 16.53
C GLY A 544 -29.25 1.76 15.61
N LYS A 545 -28.86 1.73 14.33
CA LYS A 545 -29.34 2.71 13.32
C LYS A 545 -30.86 2.71 13.18
N LYS A 546 -31.50 1.54 13.31
CA LYS A 546 -32.95 1.38 13.29
C LYS A 546 -33.63 2.08 14.46
N ASP A 547 -33.18 1.79 15.69
CA ASP A 547 -33.73 2.41 16.90
C ASP A 547 -33.57 3.94 16.86
N CYS A 548 -32.43 4.43 16.38
CA CYS A 548 -32.18 5.86 16.22
C CYS A 548 -33.09 6.50 15.15
N LEU A 549 -33.40 5.79 14.06
CA LEU A 549 -34.28 6.29 13.01
C LEU A 549 -35.75 6.28 13.44
N ASP A 550 -36.19 5.23 14.13
CA ASP A 550 -37.54 5.14 14.70
C ASP A 550 -37.77 6.28 15.70
N ASN A 551 -36.78 6.59 16.54
CA ASN A 551 -36.81 7.75 17.44
C ASN A 551 -36.78 9.10 16.70
N MET A 552 -36.12 9.19 15.54
CA MET A 552 -36.21 10.38 14.68
C MET A 552 -37.61 10.54 14.07
N GLY A 553 -38.33 9.44 13.82
CA GLY A 553 -39.73 9.44 13.42
C GLY A 553 -40.69 9.92 14.52
N CYS A 554 -40.32 9.73 15.78
CA CYS A 554 -41.06 10.17 16.96
C CYS A 554 -40.82 11.65 17.36
N LEU A 555 -39.82 12.31 16.76
CA LEU A 555 -39.66 13.77 16.92
C LEU A 555 -40.87 14.46 16.24
N PRO A 556 -41.66 15.26 16.97
CA PRO A 556 -42.87 15.84 16.42
C PRO A 556 -42.53 16.69 15.20
N ARG A 557 -43.41 16.67 14.18
CA ARG A 557 -43.33 17.49 12.96
C ARG A 557 -43.16 19.01 13.23
N SER A 558 -43.24 19.44 14.48
CA SER A 558 -43.07 20.80 14.96
C SER A 558 -41.66 21.14 15.46
N ASP A 559 -40.79 20.18 15.75
CA ASP A 559 -39.41 20.50 16.21
C ASP A 559 -38.50 20.71 15.01
N ARG A 560 -38.65 21.91 14.40
CA ARG A 560 -37.59 22.52 13.60
C ARG A 560 -36.24 22.38 14.30
N ASP A 561 -36.22 22.47 15.63
CA ASP A 561 -35.03 22.46 16.47
C ASP A 561 -34.08 21.27 16.32
N THR A 562 -34.52 20.04 15.98
CA THR A 562 -33.55 18.91 15.88
C THR A 562 -32.88 18.85 14.51
N ALA A 563 -33.66 18.99 13.42
CA ALA A 563 -33.11 19.10 12.08
C ALA A 563 -32.33 20.41 11.92
N GLU A 564 -32.81 21.50 12.52
CA GLU A 564 -32.13 22.79 12.61
C GLU A 564 -30.92 22.72 13.52
N ALA A 565 -30.92 21.98 14.64
CA ALA A 565 -29.72 21.71 15.45
C ALA A 565 -28.66 20.94 14.64
N PHE A 566 -29.04 19.90 13.89
CA PHE A 566 -28.10 19.22 12.99
C PHE A 566 -27.60 20.17 11.89
N CYS A 567 -28.45 21.01 11.32
CA CYS A 567 -28.05 22.01 10.34
C CYS A 567 -27.22 23.16 10.93
N CYS A 568 -27.41 23.49 12.21
CA CYS A 568 -26.64 24.46 13.00
C CYS A 568 -25.25 23.91 13.35
N ILE A 569 -25.15 22.62 13.68
CA ILE A 569 -23.85 21.94 13.86
C ILE A 569 -23.05 21.94 12.54
N LYS A 570 -23.73 21.77 11.39
CA LYS A 570 -23.12 21.87 10.05
C LYS A 570 -22.60 23.28 9.72
N SER A 571 -23.24 24.33 10.21
CA SER A 571 -22.82 25.72 9.96
C SER A 571 -21.71 26.17 10.93
N HIS A 572 -21.73 25.71 12.19
CA HIS A 572 -20.68 25.99 13.16
C HIS A 572 -19.33 25.34 12.82
N THR A 573 -19.33 24.15 12.21
CA THR A 573 -18.10 23.48 11.76
C THR A 573 -17.37 24.22 10.63
N ARG A 574 -18.07 25.01 9.80
CA ARG A 574 -17.44 25.91 8.82
C ARG A 574 -16.76 27.13 9.46
N GLY A 575 -17.20 27.57 10.65
CA GLY A 575 -16.62 28.70 11.39
C GLY A 575 -15.29 28.37 12.08
N CYS A 576 -15.06 27.11 12.45
CA CYS A 576 -13.87 26.70 13.21
C CYS A 576 -12.57 26.69 12.40
N HIS A 577 -12.60 26.74 11.06
CA HIS A 577 -11.38 26.89 10.25
C HIS A 577 -10.81 28.32 10.23
N ALA A 578 -11.54 29.32 10.75
CA ALA A 578 -11.08 30.72 10.81
C ALA A 578 -10.40 31.12 12.14
N HIS A 579 -10.37 30.24 13.15
CA HIS A 579 -9.84 30.56 14.47
C HIS A 579 -8.79 29.55 14.97
N HIS A 580 -7.75 29.33 14.17
CA HIS A 580 -6.43 29.01 14.72
C HIS A 580 -5.63 30.30 14.90
N ARG A 581 -5.90 31.04 15.98
CA ARG A 581 -4.96 32.03 16.54
C ARG A 581 -4.72 31.69 18.01
N GLU A 582 -3.44 31.40 18.30
CA GLU A 582 -2.76 31.38 19.59
C GLU A 582 -3.62 31.16 20.84
N VAL A 583 -3.69 29.90 21.30
CA VAL A 583 -3.89 29.63 22.73
C VAL A 583 -2.50 29.50 23.35
N ARG A 584 -2.00 30.60 23.92
CA ARG A 584 -0.86 30.59 24.83
C ARG A 584 -1.31 29.94 26.14
N TYR A 585 -0.63 28.86 26.54
CA TYR A 585 -0.77 28.36 27.90
C TYR A 585 -0.10 29.36 28.87
N PRO A 586 -0.75 29.73 29.99
CA PRO A 586 -0.08 30.47 31.06
C PRO A 586 0.91 29.55 31.77
N PRO A 587 2.06 30.08 32.24
CA PRO A 587 3.08 29.29 32.91
C PRO A 587 2.62 28.87 34.31
N VAL A 588 2.86 27.61 34.66
CA VAL A 588 2.92 27.11 36.04
C VAL A 588 4.33 26.58 36.26
#